data_AF-A0A7V1TSP7-F1
#
_entry.id   AF-A0A7V1TSP7-F1
#
_cell.length_a   1.000
_cell.length_b   1.000
_cell.length_c   1.000
_cell.angle_alpha   90.00
_cell.angle_beta   90.00
_cell.angle_gamma   90.00
#
_symmetry.space_group_name_H-M   'P 1'
#
loop_
_entity.id
_entity.type
_entity.pdbx_description
1 polymer ?
#
loop_
_entity_poly.entity_id
_entity_poly.type
_entity_poly.pdbx_seq_one_letter_code
_entity_poly.pdbx_strand_id
1 'polypeptide(L)'
;MKSLLPKNRYGIEIQQTSPTIVQIKRTNNGEILLKSISEPTQQTTADLVIDLATLDTTQYSARFRYWRELPVAAGYKGLTIADLDRNGRKEVYSIEVNFNTTDYRGSIFEYNTDSTFQLRYQYPDSIGIGMAAGDIDNDGFYEVIFQQHNFPSKSHLFTQQNLYSLPTKYRSTFDTISTSGQPRRINFYDINSDGVQEMIYYLDGGGDIFPPSNQ
;
A
#
# COMPACT_ATOMS: atom_id res chain seq x y z
N MET A 1 16.20 32.16 -7.92
CA MET A 1 15.48 30.91 -7.60
C MET A 1 16.40 29.74 -7.95
N LYS A 2 16.65 28.81 -7.01
CA LYS A 2 17.39 27.58 -7.31
C LYS A 2 16.50 26.70 -8.18
N SER A 3 16.99 26.32 -9.35
CA SER A 3 16.26 25.46 -10.29
C SER A 3 16.01 24.09 -9.65
N LEU A 4 14.76 23.64 -9.68
CA LEU A 4 14.36 22.28 -9.35
C LEU A 4 15.04 21.34 -10.36
N LEU A 5 16.02 20.54 -9.93
CA LEU A 5 16.63 19.55 -10.81
C LEU A 5 15.82 18.24 -10.74
N PRO A 6 15.36 17.70 -11.88
CA PRO A 6 14.67 16.42 -11.91
C PRO A 6 15.60 15.27 -11.49
N LYS A 7 15.04 14.24 -10.83
CA LYS A 7 15.77 13.02 -10.46
C LYS A 7 15.06 11.79 -11.03
N ASN A 8 15.85 10.86 -11.59
CA ASN A 8 15.38 9.55 -12.02
C ASN A 8 14.84 8.73 -10.85
N ARG A 9 13.78 7.96 -11.11
CA ARG A 9 12.98 7.24 -10.12
C ARG A 9 12.60 5.84 -10.64
N TYR A 10 12.06 4.97 -9.79
CA TYR A 10 11.71 3.61 -10.21
C TYR A 10 10.67 3.65 -11.34
N GLY A 11 10.99 3.04 -12.48
CA GLY A 11 10.10 3.04 -13.64
C GLY A 11 10.05 4.35 -14.44
N ILE A 12 10.82 5.38 -14.06
CA ILE A 12 10.72 6.73 -14.64
C ILE A 12 12.11 7.37 -14.82
N GLU A 13 12.42 7.74 -16.07
CA GLU A 13 13.54 8.60 -16.44
C GLU A 13 13.05 10.03 -16.64
N ILE A 14 13.76 11.01 -16.11
CA ILE A 14 13.39 12.43 -16.28
C ILE A 14 14.55 13.21 -16.87
N GLN A 15 14.28 13.90 -17.97
CA GLN A 15 15.23 14.75 -18.66
C GLN A 15 14.65 16.15 -18.81
N GLN A 16 15.38 17.17 -18.35
CA GLN A 16 15.02 18.55 -18.65
C GLN A 16 15.35 18.87 -20.11
N THR A 17 14.34 19.22 -20.90
CA THR A 17 14.50 19.52 -22.34
C THR A 17 14.56 21.02 -22.61
N SER A 18 14.04 21.84 -21.70
CA SER A 18 14.16 23.30 -21.71
C SER A 18 14.13 23.86 -20.28
N PRO A 19 14.36 25.17 -20.07
CA PRO A 19 14.26 25.78 -18.74
C PRO A 19 12.93 25.52 -18.01
N THR A 20 11.85 25.26 -18.75
CA THR A 20 10.50 25.11 -18.21
C THR A 20 9.83 23.79 -18.57
N ILE A 21 10.45 22.94 -19.39
CA ILE A 21 9.87 21.66 -19.82
C ILE A 21 10.77 20.51 -19.38
N VAL A 22 10.13 19.49 -18.79
CA VAL A 22 10.73 18.20 -18.52
C VAL A 22 10.05 17.11 -19.32
N GLN A 23 10.85 16.17 -19.81
CA GLN A 23 10.42 14.92 -20.40
C GLN A 23 10.44 13.85 -19.33
N ILE A 24 9.30 13.21 -19.11
CA ILE A 24 9.11 12.08 -18.20
C ILE A 24 8.91 10.85 -19.08
N LYS A 25 9.87 9.93 -19.07
CA LYS A 25 9.80 8.69 -19.82
C LYS A 25 9.58 7.52 -18.87
N ARG A 26 8.50 6.77 -19.09
CA ARG A 26 8.25 5.52 -18.37
C ARG A 26 9.16 4.43 -18.94
N THR A 27 9.96 3.80 -18.10
CA THR A 27 10.95 2.80 -18.56
C THR A 27 10.31 1.44 -18.88
N ASN A 28 9.12 1.17 -18.36
CA ASN A 28 8.40 -0.09 -18.59
C ASN A 28 7.76 -0.19 -19.98
N ASN A 29 7.23 0.90 -20.52
CA ASN A 29 6.52 0.92 -21.80
C ASN A 29 7.07 1.96 -22.80
N GLY A 30 8.07 2.74 -22.41
CA GLY A 30 8.67 3.78 -23.25
C GLY A 30 7.80 5.01 -23.45
N GLU A 31 6.66 5.11 -22.77
CA GLU A 31 5.74 6.25 -22.88
C GLU A 31 6.42 7.54 -22.44
N ILE A 32 6.23 8.60 -23.23
CA ILE A 32 6.85 9.90 -23.01
C ILE A 32 5.75 10.92 -22.70
N LEU A 33 5.88 11.58 -21.55
CA LEU A 33 5.07 12.73 -21.16
C LEU A 33 5.94 13.98 -21.09
N LEU A 34 5.56 15.04 -21.78
CA LEU A 34 6.16 16.36 -21.62
C LEU A 34 5.36 17.15 -20.60
N LYS A 35 6.05 17.71 -19.59
CA LYS A 35 5.42 18.47 -18.51
C LYS A 35 6.08 19.82 -18.33
N SER A 36 5.25 20.86 -18.20
CA SER A 36 5.70 22.19 -17.79
C SER A 36 5.96 22.22 -16.29
N ILE A 37 7.11 22.74 -15.89
CA ILE A 37 7.49 23.00 -14.49
C ILE A 37 7.45 24.50 -14.16
N SER A 38 6.89 25.32 -15.05
CA SER A 38 6.61 26.73 -14.76
C SER A 38 5.57 26.84 -13.64
N GLU A 39 5.69 27.89 -12.83
CA GLU A 39 4.65 28.30 -11.88
C GLU A 39 3.28 28.39 -12.59
N PRO A 40 2.21 27.76 -12.06
CA PRO A 40 0.90 27.81 -12.67
C PRO A 40 0.37 29.26 -12.66
N THR A 41 -0.08 29.75 -13.81
CA THR A 41 -0.51 31.15 -13.98
C THR A 41 -1.89 31.48 -13.42
N GLN A 42 -2.68 30.47 -13.01
CA GLN A 42 -3.94 30.65 -12.30
C GLN A 42 -4.21 29.48 -11.34
N GLN A 43 -3.98 29.69 -10.05
CA GLN A 43 -4.45 28.82 -8.98
C GLN A 43 -5.33 29.65 -8.06
N THR A 44 -6.63 29.39 -8.05
CA THR A 44 -7.59 30.14 -7.22
C THR A 44 -7.92 29.46 -5.89
N THR A 45 -7.41 28.26 -5.60
CA THR A 45 -7.77 27.57 -4.34
C THR A 45 -6.69 26.64 -3.73
N ALA A 46 -5.47 26.59 -4.24
CA ALA A 46 -4.41 25.79 -3.62
C ALA A 46 -3.08 26.55 -3.59
N ASP A 47 -2.58 26.85 -2.40
CA ASP A 47 -1.30 27.55 -2.18
C ASP A 47 -0.06 26.66 -2.43
N LEU A 48 -0.26 25.35 -2.67
CA LEU A 48 0.83 24.40 -2.91
C LEU A 48 0.36 23.21 -3.76
N VAL A 49 0.92 23.07 -4.97
CA VAL A 49 0.86 21.82 -5.73
C VAL A 49 2.22 21.12 -5.69
N ILE A 50 2.23 19.94 -5.08
CA ILE A 50 3.42 19.09 -4.93
C ILE A 50 3.41 18.04 -6.06
N ASP A 51 4.19 18.26 -7.11
CA ASP A 51 4.43 17.23 -8.13
C ASP A 51 5.61 16.34 -7.75
N LEU A 52 5.32 15.22 -7.07
CA LEU A 52 6.34 14.30 -6.59
C LEU A 52 7.21 13.72 -7.71
N ALA A 53 6.76 13.70 -8.98
CA ALA A 53 7.57 13.23 -10.09
C ALA A 53 8.75 14.18 -10.39
N THR A 54 8.57 15.50 -10.22
CA THR A 54 9.54 16.52 -10.66
C THR A 54 10.13 17.33 -9.50
N LEU A 55 9.69 17.06 -8.27
CA LEU A 55 10.04 17.84 -7.08
C LEU A 55 11.46 17.58 -6.55
N ASP A 56 12.25 18.65 -6.47
CA ASP A 56 13.42 18.72 -5.59
C ASP A 56 12.97 18.97 -4.14
N THR A 57 12.87 17.90 -3.36
CA THR A 57 12.45 17.97 -1.96
C THR A 57 13.44 18.69 -1.03
N THR A 58 14.65 19.02 -1.48
CA THR A 58 15.67 19.64 -0.60
C THR A 58 15.25 21.03 -0.11
N GLN A 59 14.45 21.75 -0.90
CA GLN A 59 13.91 23.07 -0.53
C GLN A 59 12.89 23.00 0.62
N TYR A 60 12.29 21.82 0.82
CA TYR A 60 11.34 21.52 1.88
C TYR A 60 11.92 20.57 2.92
N SER A 61 13.25 20.46 3.00
CA SER A 61 13.95 19.53 3.89
C SER A 61 13.56 19.65 5.36
N ALA A 62 13.07 20.82 5.80
CA ALA A 62 12.53 21.03 7.15
C ALA A 62 11.12 20.44 7.36
N ARG A 63 10.39 20.09 6.28
CA ARG A 63 9.01 19.56 6.31
C ARG A 63 8.94 18.10 5.87
N PHE A 64 9.60 17.76 4.78
CA PHE A 64 9.65 16.40 4.25
C PHE A 64 10.95 16.15 3.49
N ARG A 65 11.39 14.89 3.46
CA ARG A 65 12.50 14.46 2.61
C ARG A 65 12.05 13.27 1.78
N TYR A 66 12.38 13.28 0.49
CA TYR A 66 12.35 12.03 -0.27
C TYR A 66 13.39 11.07 0.33
N TRP A 67 12.95 9.87 0.71
CA TRP A 67 13.85 8.86 1.25
C TRP A 67 14.14 7.77 0.23
N ARG A 68 13.10 7.06 -0.25
CA ARG A 68 13.23 5.92 -1.15
C ARG A 68 11.88 5.56 -1.77
N GLU A 69 11.93 4.80 -2.87
CA GLU A 69 10.80 4.13 -3.51
C GLU A 69 10.90 2.61 -3.37
N LEU A 70 9.75 1.96 -3.36
CA LEU A 70 9.61 0.51 -3.23
C LEU A 70 8.77 0.00 -4.41
N PRO A 71 9.10 -1.16 -5.04
CA PRO A 71 8.38 -1.68 -6.20
C PRO A 71 7.09 -2.40 -5.79
N VAL A 72 6.28 -1.73 -4.97
CA VAL A 72 5.01 -2.25 -4.48
C VAL A 72 3.87 -1.32 -4.86
N ALA A 73 2.68 -1.90 -5.01
CA ALA A 73 1.45 -1.14 -5.20
C ALA A 73 0.90 -0.84 -3.82
N ALA A 74 0.95 0.44 -3.43
CA ALA A 74 -0.08 0.98 -2.58
C ALA A 74 -1.27 1.26 -3.51
N GLY A 75 -2.36 0.49 -3.42
CA GLY A 75 -3.61 0.85 -4.07
C GLY A 75 -4.18 2.15 -3.48
N TYR A 76 -5.50 2.35 -3.55
CA TYR A 76 -6.19 3.44 -2.81
C TYR A 76 -6.14 3.31 -1.27
N LYS A 77 -5.24 2.48 -0.74
CA LYS A 77 -5.18 2.05 0.66
C LYS A 77 -3.77 2.30 1.20
N GLY A 78 -3.69 2.62 2.50
CA GLY A 78 -2.42 2.69 3.22
C GLY A 78 -1.72 1.33 3.21
N LEU A 79 -0.38 1.37 3.27
CA LEU A 79 0.43 0.16 3.43
C LEU A 79 0.41 -0.27 4.90
N THR A 80 0.35 -1.58 5.12
CA THR A 80 0.60 -2.15 6.44
C THR A 80 2.11 -2.27 6.63
N ILE A 81 2.66 -1.58 7.63
CA ILE A 81 4.10 -1.55 7.94
C ILE A 81 4.30 -1.88 9.42
N ALA A 82 4.98 -2.98 9.71
CA ALA A 82 5.20 -3.46 11.08
C ALA A 82 6.45 -4.34 11.16
N ASP A 83 6.95 -4.58 12.38
CA ASP A 83 8.00 -5.58 12.68
C ASP A 83 7.28 -6.74 13.35
N LEU A 84 6.73 -7.66 12.56
CA LEU A 84 5.91 -8.74 13.10
C LEU A 84 6.77 -9.94 13.48
N ASP A 85 7.84 -10.23 12.74
CA ASP A 85 8.77 -11.31 13.09
C ASP A 85 9.74 -10.95 14.24
N ARG A 86 9.62 -9.73 14.79
CA ARG A 86 10.35 -9.24 15.96
C ARG A 86 11.86 -9.23 15.75
N ASN A 87 12.31 -9.06 14.52
CA ASN A 87 13.73 -9.07 14.18
C ASN A 87 14.37 -7.67 14.23
N GLY A 88 13.60 -6.63 14.54
CA GLY A 88 14.06 -5.25 14.65
C GLY A 88 14.07 -4.49 13.33
N ARG A 89 13.69 -5.12 12.22
CA ARG A 89 13.46 -4.49 10.91
C ARG A 89 11.97 -4.36 10.67
N LYS A 90 11.59 -3.43 9.79
CA LYS A 90 10.19 -3.24 9.40
C LYS A 90 9.92 -3.98 8.10
N GLU A 91 8.83 -4.73 8.08
CA GLU A 91 8.24 -5.27 6.87
C GLU A 91 7.12 -4.37 6.36
N VAL A 92 6.96 -4.40 5.04
CA VAL A 92 5.89 -3.78 4.28
C VAL A 92 5.05 -4.90 3.68
N TYR A 93 3.81 -5.02 4.13
CA TYR A 93 2.83 -5.99 3.66
C TYR A 93 2.00 -5.33 2.56
N SER A 94 2.28 -5.68 1.31
CA SER A 94 1.75 -4.98 0.13
C SER A 94 1.49 -5.95 -1.02
N ILE A 95 1.11 -5.42 -2.18
CA ILE A 95 1.17 -6.15 -3.45
C ILE A 95 2.49 -5.81 -4.14
N GLU A 96 3.19 -6.81 -4.65
CA GLU A 96 4.31 -6.60 -5.58
C GLU A 96 3.80 -6.10 -6.94
N VAL A 97 4.42 -5.03 -7.47
CA VAL A 97 4.06 -4.52 -8.79
C VAL A 97 4.97 -5.11 -9.84
N ASN A 98 4.40 -5.97 -10.67
CA ASN A 98 4.96 -6.30 -11.97
C ASN A 98 4.14 -5.59 -13.06
N PHE A 99 4.68 -4.52 -13.64
CA PHE A 99 4.00 -3.75 -14.70
C PHE A 99 3.79 -4.53 -16.01
N ASN A 100 4.37 -5.73 -16.13
CA ASN A 100 4.27 -6.58 -17.32
C ASN A 100 3.23 -7.69 -17.15
N THR A 101 2.62 -7.85 -15.97
CA THR A 101 1.61 -8.88 -15.71
C THR A 101 0.41 -8.28 -14.98
N THR A 102 -0.74 -8.95 -15.07
CA THR A 102 -1.92 -8.64 -14.24
C THR A 102 -1.93 -9.44 -12.94
N ASP A 103 -0.80 -10.07 -12.61
CA ASP A 103 -0.69 -10.96 -11.46
C ASP A 103 -0.29 -10.15 -10.23
N TYR A 104 -1.27 -9.94 -9.36
CA TYR A 104 -1.09 -9.23 -8.11
C TYR A 104 -0.95 -10.25 -6.99
N ARG A 105 0.25 -10.30 -6.41
CA ARG A 105 0.55 -11.17 -5.27
C ARG A 105 0.83 -10.33 -4.06
N GLY A 106 0.11 -10.64 -2.98
CA GLY A 106 0.45 -10.20 -1.64
C GLY A 106 1.89 -10.62 -1.38
N SER A 107 2.68 -9.68 -0.89
CA SER A 107 4.12 -9.84 -0.70
C SER A 107 4.55 -9.12 0.57
N ILE A 108 5.57 -9.68 1.21
CA ILE A 108 6.25 -9.10 2.35
C ILE A 108 7.61 -8.60 1.88
N PHE A 109 7.85 -7.29 1.96
CA PHE A 109 9.16 -6.70 1.72
C PHE A 109 9.74 -6.22 3.05
N GLU A 110 10.98 -6.59 3.36
CA GLU A 110 11.65 -6.15 4.58
C GLU A 110 12.76 -5.15 4.26
N TYR A 111 12.88 -4.13 5.10
CA TYR A 111 13.96 -3.15 5.00
C TYR A 111 15.26 -3.68 5.63
N ASN A 112 16.29 -3.85 4.81
CA ASN A 112 17.60 -4.33 5.22
C ASN A 112 18.53 -3.21 5.71
N THR A 113 19.58 -3.61 6.43
CA THR A 113 20.61 -2.70 6.98
C THR A 113 21.44 -2.01 5.91
N ASP A 114 21.55 -2.59 4.72
CA ASP A 114 22.21 -2.00 3.54
C ASP A 114 21.31 -0.98 2.80
N SER A 115 20.22 -0.59 3.44
CA SER A 115 19.17 0.27 2.91
C SER A 115 18.37 -0.32 1.76
N THR A 116 18.52 -1.60 1.40
CA THR A 116 17.71 -2.24 0.36
C THR A 116 16.39 -2.78 0.92
N PHE A 117 15.44 -3.09 0.05
CA PHE A 117 14.27 -3.88 0.42
C PHE A 117 14.40 -5.26 -0.22
N GLN A 118 14.16 -6.29 0.57
CA GLN A 118 14.20 -7.67 0.12
C GLN A 118 12.80 -8.28 0.19
N LEU A 119 12.39 -8.96 -0.89
CA LEU A 119 11.22 -9.81 -0.88
C LEU A 119 11.48 -10.99 0.07
N ARG A 120 10.69 -11.07 1.14
CA ARG A 120 10.80 -12.12 2.16
C ARG A 120 9.81 -13.26 1.92
N TYR A 121 8.64 -12.93 1.38
CA TYR A 121 7.58 -13.90 1.13
C TYR A 121 6.59 -13.39 0.07
N GLN A 122 6.04 -14.32 -0.71
CA GLN A 122 4.91 -14.11 -1.61
C GLN A 122 3.79 -15.05 -1.21
N TYR A 123 2.59 -14.51 -1.02
CA TYR A 123 1.40 -15.27 -0.73
C TYR A 123 0.86 -15.96 -2.00
N PRO A 124 0.01 -17.00 -1.86
CA PRO A 124 -0.60 -17.68 -3.00
C PRO A 124 -1.36 -16.72 -3.93
N ASP A 125 -1.54 -17.15 -5.18
CA ASP A 125 -2.22 -16.38 -6.22
C ASP A 125 -3.62 -15.93 -5.75
N SER A 126 -4.00 -14.69 -6.10
CA SER A 126 -5.22 -13.95 -5.71
C SER A 126 -5.21 -13.21 -4.38
N ILE A 127 -4.22 -13.40 -3.50
CA ILE A 127 -4.05 -12.58 -2.30
C ILE A 127 -3.58 -11.18 -2.71
N GLY A 128 -4.32 -10.14 -2.32
CA GLY A 128 -4.07 -8.75 -2.69
C GLY A 128 -3.34 -7.96 -1.61
N ILE A 129 -3.87 -6.79 -1.22
CA ILE A 129 -3.18 -5.84 -0.31
C ILE A 129 -3.37 -6.27 1.15
N GLY A 130 -2.30 -6.20 1.95
CA GLY A 130 -2.35 -6.32 3.41
C GLY A 130 -3.08 -5.13 4.02
N MET A 131 -4.24 -5.40 4.62
CA MET A 131 -5.20 -4.40 5.09
C MET A 131 -4.93 -3.94 6.52
N ALA A 132 -4.55 -4.88 7.39
CA ALA A 132 -4.24 -4.66 8.79
C ALA A 132 -3.38 -5.81 9.32
N ALA A 133 -2.64 -5.55 10.40
CA ALA A 133 -1.88 -6.55 11.14
C ALA A 133 -1.89 -6.24 12.64
N GLY A 134 -1.77 -7.29 13.45
CA GLY A 134 -1.79 -7.21 14.92
C GLY A 134 -2.04 -8.58 15.53
N ASP A 135 -2.05 -8.67 16.86
CA ASP A 135 -2.35 -9.91 17.62
C ASP A 135 -3.87 -10.03 17.74
N ILE A 136 -4.53 -10.45 16.66
CA ILE A 136 -5.97 -10.25 16.45
C ILE A 136 -6.79 -11.10 17.44
N ASP A 137 -6.31 -12.28 17.79
CA ASP A 137 -6.97 -13.18 18.74
C ASP A 137 -6.29 -13.25 20.11
N ASN A 138 -5.36 -12.34 20.40
CA ASN A 138 -4.67 -12.22 21.69
C ASN A 138 -3.95 -13.52 22.12
N ASP A 139 -3.42 -14.27 21.15
CA ASP A 139 -2.67 -15.52 21.40
C ASP A 139 -1.15 -15.30 21.51
N GLY A 140 -0.69 -14.05 21.30
CA GLY A 140 0.70 -13.64 21.34
C GLY A 140 1.45 -13.81 20.01
N PHE A 141 0.79 -14.40 19.00
CA PHE A 141 1.23 -14.37 17.61
C PHE A 141 0.55 -13.23 16.87
N TYR A 142 1.23 -12.72 15.85
CA TYR A 142 0.65 -11.69 15.00
C TYR A 142 -0.02 -12.29 13.78
N GLU A 143 -1.15 -11.69 13.42
CA GLU A 143 -1.88 -11.95 12.20
C GLU A 143 -1.73 -10.78 11.23
N VAL A 144 -1.96 -11.08 9.97
CA VAL A 144 -2.17 -10.11 8.91
C VAL A 144 -3.39 -10.52 8.10
N ILE A 145 -4.25 -9.56 7.78
CA ILE A 145 -5.40 -9.76 6.91
C ILE A 145 -5.12 -9.17 5.53
N PHE A 146 -5.35 -9.97 4.49
CA PHE A 146 -5.23 -9.56 3.11
C PHE A 146 -6.59 -9.53 2.43
N GLN A 147 -6.82 -8.54 1.57
CA GLN A 147 -7.98 -8.56 0.69
C GLN A 147 -7.66 -9.36 -0.58
N GLN A 148 -8.51 -10.32 -0.95
CA GLN A 148 -8.43 -11.00 -2.23
C GLN A 148 -8.75 -10.02 -3.38
N HIS A 149 -7.98 -10.09 -4.47
CA HIS A 149 -8.19 -9.21 -5.62
C HIS A 149 -9.41 -9.59 -6.48
N ASN A 150 -9.86 -10.85 -6.42
CA ASN A 150 -10.97 -11.36 -7.23
C ASN A 150 -12.35 -11.02 -6.63
N PHE A 151 -13.40 -11.05 -7.46
CA PHE A 151 -14.79 -10.88 -7.04
C PHE A 151 -15.50 -12.24 -6.96
N PRO A 152 -16.30 -12.52 -5.90
CA PRO A 152 -16.50 -11.70 -4.70
C PRO A 152 -15.24 -11.64 -3.84
N SER A 153 -14.93 -10.45 -3.29
CA SER A 153 -13.68 -10.22 -2.57
C SER A 153 -13.75 -10.75 -1.15
N LYS A 154 -13.02 -11.84 -0.92
CA LYS A 154 -12.84 -12.41 0.42
C LYS A 154 -11.65 -11.77 1.12
N SER A 155 -11.61 -11.82 2.44
CA SER A 155 -10.43 -11.44 3.21
C SER A 155 -9.77 -12.67 3.82
N HIS A 156 -8.46 -12.79 3.70
CA HIS A 156 -7.71 -13.96 4.15
C HIS A 156 -6.81 -13.57 5.31
N LEU A 157 -6.88 -14.34 6.39
CA LEU A 157 -6.07 -14.15 7.58
C LEU A 157 -4.89 -15.12 7.53
N PHE A 158 -3.69 -14.59 7.74
CA PHE A 158 -2.48 -15.37 7.90
C PHE A 158 -1.87 -15.07 9.27
N THR A 159 -1.32 -16.09 9.93
CA THR A 159 -0.77 -16.02 11.28
C THR A 159 0.68 -16.50 11.30
N GLN A 160 1.42 -16.11 12.34
CA GLN A 160 2.75 -16.65 12.59
C GLN A 160 2.70 -18.14 12.93
N GLN A 161 3.77 -18.85 12.63
CA GLN A 161 3.96 -20.23 13.09
C GLN A 161 4.68 -20.29 14.44
N ASN A 162 5.41 -19.23 14.77
CA ASN A 162 6.11 -18.99 16.04
C ASN A 162 6.39 -17.49 16.20
N LEU A 163 6.81 -17.10 17.41
CA LEU A 163 7.00 -15.69 17.80
C LEU A 163 7.95 -14.87 16.92
N TYR A 164 8.82 -15.53 16.14
CA TYR A 164 9.86 -14.89 15.34
C TYR A 164 9.73 -15.20 13.83
N SER A 165 8.54 -15.61 13.40
CA SER A 165 8.26 -15.94 12.00
C SER A 165 7.37 -14.87 11.37
N LEU A 166 7.46 -14.69 10.05
CA LEU A 166 6.48 -13.88 9.33
C LEU A 166 5.11 -14.57 9.35
N PRO A 167 3.99 -13.80 9.34
CA PRO A 167 2.65 -14.38 9.36
C PRO A 167 2.26 -14.94 7.99
N THR A 168 2.73 -16.14 7.68
CA THR A 168 2.60 -16.78 6.36
C THR A 168 1.69 -18.00 6.36
N LYS A 169 1.29 -18.49 7.54
CA LYS A 169 0.40 -19.65 7.66
C LYS A 169 -1.04 -19.20 7.49
N TYR A 170 -1.72 -19.73 6.47
CA TYR A 170 -3.16 -19.50 6.30
C TYR A 170 -3.92 -19.95 7.55
N ARG A 171 -4.77 -19.06 8.08
CA ARG A 171 -5.58 -19.28 9.27
C ARG A 171 -7.06 -19.43 8.93
N SER A 172 -7.63 -18.43 8.27
CA SER A 172 -9.06 -18.42 7.94
C SER A 172 -9.38 -17.47 6.77
N THR A 173 -10.58 -17.65 6.23
CA THR A 173 -11.17 -16.71 5.26
C THR A 173 -12.39 -16.05 5.91
N PHE A 174 -12.45 -14.72 5.84
CA PHE A 174 -13.63 -13.93 6.12
C PHE A 174 -14.37 -13.67 4.81
N ASP A 175 -15.55 -14.27 4.71
CA ASP A 175 -16.47 -14.11 3.59
C ASP A 175 -17.66 -13.29 4.07
N THR A 176 -17.69 -12.00 3.74
CA THR A 176 -18.82 -11.15 4.09
C THR A 176 -19.99 -11.57 3.20
N ILE A 177 -21.11 -11.99 3.81
CA ILE A 177 -22.31 -12.60 3.18
C ILE A 177 -22.89 -11.78 1.99
N SER A 178 -22.45 -10.54 1.79
CA SER A 178 -22.84 -9.71 0.66
C SER A 178 -22.15 -10.16 -0.63
N THR A 179 -22.93 -10.73 -1.54
CA THR A 179 -22.53 -10.94 -2.95
C THR A 179 -22.30 -9.64 -3.71
N SER A 180 -22.54 -8.47 -3.10
CA SER A 180 -22.42 -7.17 -3.76
C SER A 180 -21.28 -6.28 -3.24
N GLY A 181 -20.68 -6.54 -2.08
CA GLY A 181 -19.74 -5.60 -1.45
C GLY A 181 -18.36 -6.17 -1.12
N GLN A 182 -17.31 -5.35 -1.25
CA GLN A 182 -15.96 -5.69 -0.80
C GLN A 182 -15.68 -5.06 0.57
N PRO A 183 -15.20 -5.81 1.59
CA PRO A 183 -14.77 -5.19 2.84
C PRO A 183 -13.57 -4.27 2.60
N ARG A 184 -13.69 -3.02 3.03
CA ARG A 184 -12.67 -1.97 2.95
C ARG A 184 -12.37 -1.41 4.34
N ARG A 185 -11.14 -0.89 4.46
CA ARG A 185 -10.56 -0.30 5.69
C ARG A 185 -10.86 -1.15 6.93
N ILE A 186 -10.45 -2.41 6.87
CA ILE A 186 -10.56 -3.33 8.00
C ILE A 186 -9.66 -2.81 9.12
N ASN A 187 -10.24 -2.63 10.30
CA ASN A 187 -9.53 -2.33 11.55
C ASN A 187 -9.93 -3.38 12.58
N PHE A 188 -9.01 -3.67 13.50
CA PHE A 188 -9.30 -4.52 14.66
C PHE A 188 -9.21 -3.69 15.92
N TYR A 189 -10.21 -3.85 16.78
CA TYR A 189 -10.28 -3.17 18.06
C TYR A 189 -11.19 -3.95 18.99
N ASP A 190 -10.79 -4.11 20.25
CA ASP A 190 -11.65 -4.64 21.31
C ASP A 190 -12.61 -3.52 21.77
N ILE A 191 -13.74 -3.37 21.09
CA ILE A 191 -14.66 -2.24 21.31
C ILE A 191 -15.57 -2.48 22.51
N ASN A 192 -15.75 -3.73 22.90
CA ASN A 192 -16.61 -4.13 24.01
C ASN A 192 -15.82 -4.49 25.29
N SER A 193 -14.48 -4.52 25.23
CA SER A 193 -13.57 -4.87 26.32
C SER A 193 -13.70 -6.32 26.81
N ASP A 194 -14.02 -7.26 25.91
CA ASP A 194 -14.13 -8.69 26.24
C ASP A 194 -12.82 -9.48 26.02
N GLY A 195 -11.77 -8.81 25.53
CA GLY A 195 -10.49 -9.43 25.24
C GLY A 195 -10.45 -10.18 23.91
N VAL A 196 -11.43 -10.00 23.04
CA VAL A 196 -11.44 -10.44 21.64
C VAL A 196 -11.52 -9.19 20.75
N GLN A 197 -10.77 -9.15 19.65
CA GLN A 197 -10.84 -7.98 18.77
C GLN A 197 -12.01 -8.09 17.80
N GLU A 198 -12.84 -7.05 17.72
CA GLU A 198 -13.83 -6.89 16.67
C GLU A 198 -13.22 -6.40 15.36
N MET A 199 -13.70 -6.96 14.25
CA MET A 199 -13.38 -6.46 12.91
C MET A 199 -14.36 -5.34 12.52
N ILE A 200 -13.85 -4.13 12.33
CA ILE A 200 -14.62 -2.96 11.90
C ILE A 200 -14.28 -2.66 10.43
N TYR A 201 -15.29 -2.65 9.56
CA TYR A 201 -15.13 -2.41 8.12
C TYR A 201 -16.36 -1.71 7.52
N TYR A 202 -16.23 -1.21 6.30
CA TYR A 202 -17.37 -0.83 5.46
C TYR A 202 -17.32 -1.59 4.13
N LEU A 203 -18.47 -1.75 3.47
CA LEU A 203 -18.55 -2.38 2.16
C LEU A 203 -18.46 -1.31 1.07
N ASP A 204 -17.63 -1.56 0.06
CA ASP A 204 -17.50 -0.74 -1.15
C ASP A 204 -17.97 -1.55 -2.36
N GLY A 205 -18.66 -0.88 -3.29
CA GLY A 205 -19.06 -1.47 -4.58
C GLY A 205 -20.38 -2.26 -4.62
N GLY A 206 -21.19 -2.25 -3.55
CA GLY A 206 -22.48 -2.94 -3.51
C GLY A 206 -23.61 -2.04 -3.07
N GLY A 207 -24.74 -2.06 -3.78
CA GLY A 207 -26.00 -1.59 -3.20
C GLY A 207 -26.29 -2.46 -1.99
N ASP A 208 -26.32 -1.86 -0.80
CA ASP A 208 -26.64 -2.57 0.43
C ASP A 208 -28.05 -3.15 0.31
N ILE A 209 -28.15 -4.48 0.22
CA ILE A 209 -29.40 -5.18 0.50
C ILE A 209 -29.20 -5.82 1.86
N PHE A 210 -29.39 -5.04 2.94
CA PHE A 210 -29.57 -5.65 4.24
C PHE A 210 -30.85 -6.50 4.17
N PRO A 211 -30.84 -7.78 4.59
CA PRO A 211 -32.08 -8.49 4.80
C PRO A 211 -32.93 -7.66 5.78
N PRO A 212 -34.24 -7.48 5.53
CA PRO A 212 -35.09 -6.72 6.43
C PRO A 212 -34.93 -7.26 7.84
N SER A 213 -34.68 -6.37 8.79
CA SER A 213 -34.63 -6.72 10.21
C SER A 213 -35.97 -7.35 10.59
N ASN A 214 -35.97 -8.63 10.93
CA ASN A 214 -37.12 -9.23 11.60
C ASN A 214 -37.18 -8.60 13.00
N GLN A 215 -38.15 -7.70 13.20
CA GLN A 215 -38.60 -7.27 14.52
C GLN A 215 -39.41 -8.39 15.18
#